data_AF-A0A5D2ZXS8-F1
#
_entry.id   AF-A0A5D2ZXS8-F1
#
_cell.length_a   1.000
_cell.length_b   1.000
_cell.length_c   1.000
_cell.angle_alpha   90.00
_cell.angle_beta   90.00
_cell.angle_gamma   90.00
#
_symmetry.space_group_name_H-M   'P 1'
#
loop_
_entity.id
_entity.type
_entity.pdbx_description
1 polymer ?
#
loop_
_entity_poly.entity_id
_entity_poly.type
_entity_poly.pdbx_seq_one_letter_code
_entity_poly.pdbx_strand_id
1 'polypeptide(L)'
;MAPKSRSYQISATPVTVFGHLLFIAVTTLVIVWLLKFREGLAFESANKLKIFNLHPLLMVIGFILIAGEAIMAYKSTPSRRDIKVQKAVHLTLQTIALGCGIFGIVVIFKFHDETNMPDMVTLHSWLGMIAICLFGLQVQNHIQEQPICHGILLVAYLSSS
;
A
#
# COMPACT_ATOMS: atom_id res chain seq x y z
N MET A 1 -39.81 -17.57 -26.78
CA MET A 1 -39.30 -16.36 -26.09
C MET A 1 -38.64 -16.80 -24.79
N ALA A 2 -37.32 -16.73 -24.69
CA ALA A 2 -36.61 -17.07 -23.45
C ALA A 2 -36.61 -15.87 -22.49
N PRO A 3 -36.84 -16.08 -21.17
CA PRO A 3 -36.87 -14.99 -20.21
C PRO A 3 -35.47 -14.41 -20.00
N LYS A 4 -35.35 -13.10 -20.18
CA LYS A 4 -34.13 -12.32 -19.95
C LYS A 4 -33.82 -12.34 -18.45
N SER A 5 -32.77 -13.06 -18.04
CA SER A 5 -32.35 -13.09 -16.64
C SER A 5 -31.98 -11.68 -16.18
N ARG A 6 -32.68 -11.19 -15.16
CA ARG A 6 -32.43 -9.88 -14.58
C ARG A 6 -31.26 -10.03 -13.61
N SER A 7 -30.04 -9.84 -14.11
CA SER A 7 -28.83 -9.78 -13.29
C SER A 7 -29.00 -8.68 -12.26
N TYR A 8 -29.04 -9.04 -10.97
CA TYR A 8 -29.07 -8.11 -9.86
C TYR A 8 -27.68 -7.44 -9.78
N GLN A 9 -27.47 -6.41 -10.58
CA GLN A 9 -26.25 -5.60 -10.54
C GLN A 9 -26.31 -4.75 -9.26
N ILE A 10 -25.82 -5.28 -8.14
CA ILE A 10 -25.58 -4.49 -6.94
C ILE A 10 -24.61 -3.37 -7.36
N SER A 11 -25.10 -2.13 -7.30
CA SER A 11 -24.28 -0.96 -7.63
C SER A 11 -23.03 -0.99 -6.75
N ALA A 12 -21.87 -0.84 -7.38
CA ALA A 12 -20.58 -0.85 -6.69
C ALA A 12 -20.35 0.39 -5.81
N THR A 13 -21.15 1.43 -6.04
CA THR A 13 -21.04 2.77 -5.44
C THR A 13 -21.16 2.81 -3.91
N PRO A 14 -22.12 2.12 -3.23
CA PRO A 14 -22.16 2.11 -1.77
C PRO A 14 -20.89 1.55 -1.13
N VAL A 15 -20.30 0.51 -1.72
CA VAL A 15 -19.07 -0.11 -1.19
C VAL A 15 -17.87 0.81 -1.34
N THR A 16 -17.73 1.51 -2.47
CA THR A 16 -16.65 2.47 -2.68
C THR A 16 -16.79 3.69 -1.77
N VAL A 17 -18.01 4.20 -1.59
CA VAL A 17 -18.27 5.33 -0.66
C VAL A 17 -17.93 4.94 0.77
N PHE A 18 -18.34 3.75 1.22
CA PHE A 18 -18.00 3.24 2.53
C PHE A 18 -16.48 3.09 2.71
N GLY A 19 -15.78 2.56 1.70
CA GLY A 19 -14.32 2.46 1.69
C GLY A 19 -13.62 3.81 1.89
N HIS A 20 -14.05 4.84 1.13
CA HIS A 20 -13.46 6.18 1.27
C HIS A 20 -13.78 6.84 2.63
N LEU A 21 -14.98 6.62 3.19
CA LEU A 21 -15.31 7.10 4.54
C LEU A 21 -14.41 6.45 5.60
N LEU A 22 -14.17 5.14 5.49
CA LEU A 22 -13.23 4.43 6.36
C LEU A 22 -11.80 4.94 6.19
N PHE A 23 -11.34 5.19 4.95
CA PHE A 23 -10.03 5.78 4.68
C PHE A 23 -9.84 7.10 5.43
N ILE A 24 -10.82 8.01 5.33
CA ILE A 24 -10.78 9.32 5.99
C ILE A 24 -10.79 9.17 7.52
N ALA A 25 -11.65 8.29 8.03
CA ALA A 25 -11.77 8.04 9.47
C ALA A 25 -10.48 7.47 10.06
N VAL A 26 -9.92 6.41 9.47
CA VAL A 26 -8.67 5.78 9.93
C VAL A 26 -7.51 6.77 9.84
N THR A 27 -7.39 7.51 8.74
CA THR A 27 -6.35 8.54 8.57
C THR A 27 -6.43 9.58 9.69
N THR A 28 -7.62 10.08 9.98
CA THR A 28 -7.82 11.09 11.03
C THR A 28 -7.49 10.52 12.41
N LEU A 29 -7.95 9.31 12.73
CA LEU A 29 -7.66 8.65 14.00
C LEU A 29 -6.15 8.42 14.20
N VAL A 30 -5.43 7.96 13.17
CA VAL A 30 -3.98 7.76 13.22
C VAL A 30 -3.24 9.09 13.40
N ILE A 31 -3.61 10.14 12.65
CA ILE A 31 -2.98 11.46 12.78
C ILE A 31 -3.22 12.04 14.18
N VAL A 32 -4.45 11.98 14.68
CA VAL A 32 -4.78 12.46 16.04
C VAL A 32 -4.02 11.66 17.09
N TRP A 33 -3.94 10.34 16.95
CA TRP A 33 -3.16 9.50 17.85
C TRP A 33 -1.68 9.90 17.90
N LEU A 34 -1.06 10.12 16.74
CA LEU A 34 0.36 10.43 16.65
C LEU A 34 0.70 11.86 17.11
N LEU A 35 -0.12 12.84 16.73
CA LEU A 35 0.14 14.25 17.06
C LEU A 35 -0.29 14.60 18.47
N LYS A 36 -1.45 14.12 18.94
CA LYS A 36 -2.02 14.50 20.23
C LYS A 36 -1.56 13.61 21.37
N PHE A 37 -1.44 12.31 21.16
CA PHE A 37 -1.12 11.34 22.23
C PHE A 37 0.33 10.86 22.22
N ARG A 38 1.06 10.98 21.11
CA ARG A 38 2.44 10.48 20.97
C ARG A 38 3.50 11.57 20.77
N GLU A 39 3.17 12.83 21.08
CA GLU A 39 4.09 13.99 21.04
C GLU A 39 4.71 14.29 19.66
N GLY A 40 4.07 13.81 18.58
CA GLY A 40 4.44 14.10 17.20
C GLY A 40 5.40 13.10 16.54
N LEU A 41 5.97 13.54 15.42
CA LEU A 41 6.78 12.73 14.50
C LEU A 41 8.15 13.39 14.31
N ALA A 42 9.22 12.60 14.36
CA ALA A 42 10.56 13.10 14.08
C ALA A 42 11.45 11.96 13.55
N PHE A 43 12.23 12.24 12.50
CA PHE A 43 13.20 11.30 11.94
C PHE A 43 14.47 11.17 12.79
N GLU A 44 14.78 12.23 13.55
CA GLU A 44 15.85 12.28 14.54
C GLU A 44 15.36 13.11 15.74
N SER A 45 15.48 12.55 16.94
CA SER A 45 15.01 13.17 18.17
C SER A 45 15.72 12.52 19.36
N ALA A 46 15.89 13.29 20.44
CA ALA A 46 16.34 12.75 21.73
C ALA A 46 15.33 11.73 22.28
N ASN A 47 14.02 11.96 22.06
CA ASN A 47 12.98 10.98 22.34
C ASN A 47 12.80 10.04 21.14
N LYS A 48 13.28 8.80 21.28
CA LYS A 48 13.25 7.75 20.25
C LYS A 48 11.84 7.27 19.92
N LEU A 49 10.86 7.48 20.81
CA LEU A 49 9.46 7.15 20.54
C LEU A 49 8.89 7.90 19.33
N LYS A 50 9.43 9.09 19.01
CA LYS A 50 9.03 9.85 17.82
C LYS A 50 9.47 9.18 16.51
N ILE A 51 10.57 8.44 16.55
CA ILE A 51 11.04 7.62 15.44
C ILE A 51 10.14 6.38 15.32
N PHE A 52 9.79 5.75 16.44
CA PHE A 52 8.82 4.66 16.45
C PHE A 52 7.47 5.08 15.83
N ASN A 53 6.96 6.27 16.14
CA ASN A 53 5.68 6.77 15.63
C ASN A 53 5.60 6.85 14.08
N LEU A 54 6.73 6.98 13.40
CA LEU A 54 6.78 6.95 11.93
C LEU A 54 6.47 5.55 11.38
N HIS A 55 6.81 4.48 12.10
CA HIS A 55 6.50 3.11 11.68
C HIS A 55 4.98 2.85 11.51
N PRO A 56 4.10 3.02 12.52
CA PRO A 56 2.67 2.80 12.35
C PRO A 56 2.03 3.82 11.40
N LEU A 57 2.57 5.04 11.28
CA LEU A 57 2.11 6.00 10.26
C LEU A 57 2.32 5.44 8.84
N LEU A 58 3.54 5.01 8.54
CA LEU A 58 3.92 4.47 7.24
C LEU A 58 3.23 3.14 6.94
N MET A 59 3.06 2.28 7.94
CA MET A 59 2.36 1.00 7.80
C MET A 59 0.86 1.18 7.60
N VAL A 60 0.19 2.05 8.37
CA VAL A 60 -1.27 2.19 8.26
C VAL A 60 -1.65 3.05 7.07
N ILE A 61 -1.09 4.26 6.95
CA ILE A 61 -1.47 5.17 5.87
C ILE A 61 -0.80 4.73 4.57
N GLY A 62 0.51 4.50 4.60
CA GLY A 62 1.30 4.21 3.41
C GLY A 62 1.05 2.81 2.86
N PHE A 63 1.09 1.77 3.70
CA PHE A 63 0.93 0.39 3.24
C PHE A 63 -0.54 -0.04 3.17
N ILE A 64 -1.30 0.06 4.27
CA ILE A 64 -2.68 -0.49 4.31
C ILE A 64 -3.66 0.36 3.50
N LEU A 65 -3.74 1.67 3.76
CA LEU A 65 -4.77 2.52 3.15
C LEU A 65 -4.53 2.76 1.66
N ILE A 66 -3.29 3.06 1.24
CA ILE A 66 -2.97 3.23 -0.20
C ILE A 66 -3.16 1.91 -0.96
N ALA A 67 -2.78 0.76 -0.40
CA ALA A 67 -3.03 -0.53 -1.05
C ALA A 67 -4.53 -0.84 -1.18
N GLY A 68 -5.33 -0.50 -0.16
CA GLY A 68 -6.79 -0.62 -0.22
C GLY A 68 -7.41 0.22 -1.34
N GLU A 69 -6.98 1.48 -1.47
CA GLU A 69 -7.41 2.36 -2.56
C GLU A 69 -6.96 1.84 -3.94
N ALA A 70 -5.76 1.28 -4.03
CA ALA A 70 -5.26 0.66 -5.27
C ALA A 70 -6.15 -0.50 -5.73
N ILE A 71 -6.62 -1.35 -4.82
CA ILE A 71 -7.53 -2.47 -5.13
C ILE A 71 -8.89 -1.94 -5.60
N MET A 72 -9.41 -0.89 -4.95
CA MET A 72 -10.69 -0.28 -5.30
C MET A 72 -10.64 0.52 -6.62
N ALA A 73 -9.45 0.93 -7.08
CA ALA A 73 -9.25 1.74 -8.29
C ALA A 73 -9.92 1.16 -9.55
N TYR A 74 -9.98 -0.16 -9.71
CA TYR A 74 -10.66 -0.80 -10.85
C TYR A 74 -12.17 -0.55 -10.88
N LYS A 75 -12.77 -0.27 -9.71
CA LYS A 75 -14.23 -0.12 -9.54
C LYS A 75 -14.65 1.33 -9.32
N SER A 76 -13.80 2.15 -8.70
CA SER A 76 -14.04 3.57 -8.46
C SER A 76 -13.76 4.44 -9.70
N THR A 77 -12.95 3.96 -10.65
CA THR A 77 -12.68 4.69 -11.89
C THR A 77 -13.77 4.41 -12.93
N PRO A 78 -14.41 5.43 -13.54
CA PRO A 78 -15.47 5.23 -14.51
C PRO A 78 -14.99 4.38 -15.69
N SER A 79 -15.79 3.36 -16.04
CA SER A 79 -15.62 2.34 -17.10
C SER A 79 -15.26 2.87 -18.51
N ARG A 80 -15.14 4.19 -18.71
CA ARG A 80 -14.75 4.82 -19.99
C ARG A 80 -13.24 5.00 -20.15
N ARG A 81 -12.43 4.76 -19.11
CA ARG A 81 -10.97 4.79 -19.22
C ARG A 81 -10.47 3.43 -19.70
N ASP A 82 -9.47 3.44 -20.58
CA ASP A 82 -8.80 2.24 -21.07
C ASP A 82 -8.37 1.35 -19.88
N ILE A 83 -8.63 0.05 -19.97
CA ILE A 83 -8.22 -0.97 -18.99
C ILE A 83 -6.73 -0.84 -18.67
N LYS A 84 -5.92 -0.41 -19.64
CA LYS A 84 -4.49 -0.11 -19.44
C LYS A 84 -4.25 0.97 -18.39
N VAL A 85 -5.07 2.02 -18.37
CA VAL A 85 -4.95 3.12 -17.39
C VAL A 85 -5.33 2.65 -15.99
N GLN A 86 -6.36 1.81 -15.87
CA GLN A 86 -6.74 1.24 -14.57
C GLN A 86 -5.65 0.33 -14.00
N LYS A 87 -5.07 -0.52 -14.86
CA LYS A 87 -3.92 -1.36 -14.50
C LYS A 87 -2.70 -0.54 -14.08
N ALA A 88 -2.39 0.53 -14.82
CA ALA A 88 -1.30 1.43 -14.50
C ALA A 88 -1.51 2.10 -13.13
N VAL A 89 -2.70 2.66 -12.87
CA VAL A 89 -3.03 3.30 -11.58
C VAL A 89 -2.94 2.30 -10.43
N HIS A 90 -3.53 1.11 -10.60
CA HIS A 90 -3.44 0.04 -9.59
C HIS A 90 -1.98 -0.30 -9.29
N LEU A 91 -1.18 -0.54 -10.32
CA LEU A 91 0.22 -0.90 -10.17
C LEU A 91 1.04 0.22 -9.51
N THR A 92 0.88 1.47 -9.94
CA THR A 92 1.58 2.61 -9.35
C THR A 92 1.26 2.76 -7.86
N LEU A 93 -0.02 2.67 -7.48
CA LEU A 93 -0.42 2.79 -6.08
C LEU A 93 0.09 1.61 -5.24
N GLN A 94 0.06 0.39 -5.76
CA GLN A 94 0.63 -0.78 -5.07
C GLN A 94 2.16 -0.64 -4.88
N THR A 95 2.88 -0.12 -5.87
CA THR A 95 4.32 0.12 -5.76
C THR A 95 4.64 1.20 -4.71
N ILE A 96 3.84 2.28 -4.66
CA ILE A 96 3.96 3.31 -3.62
C ILE A 96 3.71 2.69 -2.23
N ALA A 97 2.67 1.86 -2.10
CA ALA A 97 2.35 1.19 -0.84
C ALA A 97 3.50 0.26 -0.38
N LEU A 98 4.09 -0.51 -1.30
CA LEU A 98 5.26 -1.35 -1.00
C LEU A 98 6.46 -0.50 -0.55
N GLY A 99 6.73 0.61 -1.23
CA GLY A 99 7.79 1.55 -0.85
C GLY A 99 7.60 2.12 0.56
N CYS A 100 6.37 2.51 0.89
CA CYS A 100 6.02 2.95 2.25
C CYS A 100 6.20 1.83 3.29
N GLY A 101 5.82 0.59 2.96
CA GLY A 101 6.01 -0.57 3.84
C GLY A 101 7.49 -0.86 4.13
N ILE A 102 8.33 -0.85 3.09
CA ILE A 102 9.79 -1.00 3.21
C ILE A 102 10.37 0.12 4.09
N PHE A 103 9.98 1.38 3.84
CA PHE A 103 10.44 2.49 4.65
C PHE A 103 9.98 2.39 6.10
N GLY A 104 8.77 1.91 6.35
CA GLY A 104 8.26 1.59 7.69
C GLY A 104 9.10 0.54 8.40
N ILE A 105 9.56 -0.50 7.71
CA ILE A 105 10.50 -1.50 8.26
C ILE A 105 11.85 -0.85 8.62
N VAL A 106 12.42 -0.06 7.70
CA VAL A 106 13.72 0.60 7.94
C VAL A 106 13.67 1.48 9.19
N VAL A 107 12.57 2.20 9.38
CA VAL A 107 12.37 3.07 10.54
C VAL A 107 12.29 2.28 11.85
N ILE A 108 11.62 1.11 11.89
CA ILE A 108 11.54 0.32 13.13
C ILE A 108 12.89 -0.34 13.47
N PHE A 109 13.65 -0.79 12.47
CA PHE A 109 15.02 -1.27 12.69
C PHE A 109 15.93 -0.16 13.22
N LYS A 110 15.86 1.06 12.64
CA LYS A 110 16.57 2.23 13.18
C LYS A 110 16.20 2.49 14.64
N PHE A 111 14.91 2.37 15.00
CA PHE A 111 14.47 2.55 16.37
C PHE A 111 15.02 1.47 17.33
N HIS A 112 15.04 0.20 16.93
CA HIS A 112 15.61 -0.87 17.74
C HIS A 112 17.12 -0.71 17.94
N ASP A 113 17.85 -0.33 16.89
CA ASP A 113 19.30 -0.06 16.95
C ASP A 113 19.60 1.11 17.91
N GLU A 114 18.87 2.23 17.79
CA GLU A 114 19.04 3.39 18.66
C GLU A 114 18.59 3.17 20.12
N THR A 115 17.85 2.08 20.39
CA THR A 115 17.38 1.72 21.74
C THR A 115 18.01 0.44 22.29
N ASN A 116 18.96 -0.18 21.55
CA ASN A 116 19.58 -1.46 21.87
C ASN A 116 18.55 -2.59 22.15
N MET A 117 17.43 -2.58 21.44
CA MET A 117 16.42 -3.64 21.54
C MET A 117 16.67 -4.75 20.53
N PRO A 118 16.41 -6.02 20.88
CA PRO A 118 16.57 -7.12 19.94
C PRO A 118 15.49 -7.09 18.85
N ASP A 119 15.93 -7.26 17.61
CA ASP A 119 15.07 -7.33 16.44
C ASP A 119 14.30 -8.65 16.31
N MET A 120 13.16 -8.60 15.64
CA MET A 120 12.42 -9.78 15.16
C MET A 120 12.08 -10.80 16.25
N VAL A 121 11.85 -10.37 17.50
CA VAL A 121 11.49 -11.28 18.61
C VAL A 121 9.98 -11.53 18.66
N THR A 122 9.16 -10.61 18.15
CA THR A 122 7.70 -10.68 18.31
C THR A 122 7.02 -11.39 17.14
N LEU A 123 5.88 -12.03 17.40
CA LEU A 123 5.02 -12.58 16.34
C LEU A 123 4.59 -11.49 15.34
N HIS A 124 4.38 -10.26 15.80
CA HIS A 124 4.05 -9.14 14.93
C HIS A 124 5.13 -8.88 13.88
N SER A 125 6.41 -8.86 14.29
CA SER A 125 7.53 -8.67 13.36
C SER A 125 7.67 -9.80 12.35
N TRP A 126 7.39 -11.05 12.74
CA TRP A 126 7.44 -12.19 11.83
C TRP A 126 6.33 -12.12 10.78
N LEU A 127 5.10 -11.90 11.23
CA LEU A 127 3.95 -11.76 10.32
C LEU A 127 4.08 -10.53 9.41
N GLY A 128 4.59 -9.42 9.93
CA GLY A 128 4.84 -8.20 9.16
C GLY A 128 5.87 -8.42 8.05
N MET A 129 6.97 -9.12 8.36
CA MET A 129 8.00 -9.43 7.35
C MET A 129 7.45 -10.36 6.26
N ILE A 130 6.76 -11.44 6.65
CA ILE A 130 6.11 -12.34 5.69
C ILE A 130 5.14 -11.57 4.79
N ALA A 131 4.30 -10.71 5.37
CA ALA A 131 3.33 -9.92 4.62
C ALA A 131 4.00 -9.01 3.59
N ILE A 132 5.09 -8.32 3.95
CA ILE A 132 5.80 -7.41 3.05
C ILE A 132 6.53 -8.19 1.95
N CYS A 133 7.14 -9.34 2.27
CA CYS A 133 7.73 -10.22 1.26
C CYS A 133 6.70 -10.73 0.26
N LEU A 134 5.55 -11.23 0.73
CA LEU A 134 4.47 -11.72 -0.14
C LEU A 134 3.88 -10.60 -1.00
N PHE A 135 3.70 -9.40 -0.43
CA PHE A 135 3.23 -8.24 -1.17
C PHE A 135 4.22 -7.81 -2.25
N GLY A 136 5.53 -7.83 -1.95
CA GLY A 136 6.59 -7.56 -2.93
C GLY A 136 6.56 -8.54 -4.10
N LEU A 137 6.42 -9.84 -3.81
CA LEU A 137 6.27 -10.88 -4.85
C LEU A 137 5.01 -10.65 -5.69
N GLN A 138 3.89 -10.30 -5.06
CA GLN A 138 2.64 -9.99 -5.76
C GLN A 138 2.80 -8.81 -6.73
N VAL A 139 3.44 -7.73 -6.30
CA VAL A 139 3.70 -6.54 -7.15
C VAL A 139 4.64 -6.89 -8.30
N GLN A 140 5.74 -7.60 -8.03
CA GLN A 140 6.70 -8.01 -9.05
C GLN A 140 6.04 -8.90 -10.14
N ASN A 141 5.26 -9.89 -9.73
CA ASN A 141 4.52 -10.75 -10.67
C ASN A 141 3.55 -9.92 -11.52
N HIS A 142 2.90 -8.92 -10.94
CA HIS A 142 1.98 -8.06 -11.68
C HIS A 142 2.68 -7.12 -12.67
N ILE A 143 3.93 -6.71 -12.40
CA ILE A 143 4.78 -5.92 -13.31
C ILE A 143 5.16 -6.75 -14.53
N GLN A 144 5.58 -8.01 -14.33
CA GLN A 144 6.00 -8.92 -15.39
C GLN A 144 4.91 -9.13 -16.46
N GLU A 145 3.65 -9.20 -16.03
CA GLU A 145 2.48 -9.44 -16.89
C GLU A 145 2.02 -8.21 -17.69
N GLN A 146 2.61 -7.02 -17.50
CA GLN A 146 2.23 -5.83 -18.25
C GLN A 146 2.90 -5.80 -19.64
N PRO A 147 2.16 -5.45 -20.71
CA PRO A 147 2.72 -5.34 -22.06
C PRO A 147 3.82 -4.27 -22.19
N ILE A 148 3.89 -3.34 -21.23
CA ILE A 148 4.93 -2.29 -21.15
C ILE A 148 6.30 -2.90 -20.80
N CYS A 149 6.35 -3.90 -19.91
CA CYS A 149 7.60 -4.58 -19.55
C CYS A 149 8.14 -5.40 -20.71
N HIS A 150 7.28 -6.05 -21.51
CA HIS A 150 7.71 -6.68 -22.74
C HIS A 150 8.33 -5.69 -23.72
N GLY A 151 7.79 -4.47 -23.85
CA GLY A 151 8.36 -3.42 -24.69
C GLY A 151 9.72 -2.90 -24.18
N ILE A 152 9.86 -2.66 -22.88
CA ILE A 152 11.12 -2.20 -22.27
C ILE A 152 12.19 -3.29 -22.30
N LEU A 153 11.83 -4.55 -22.07
CA LEU A 153 12.75 -5.68 -22.18
C LEU A 153 13.20 -5.88 -23.63
N LEU A 154 12.30 -5.70 -24.60
CA LEU A 154 12.63 -5.73 -26.03
C LEU A 154 13.57 -4.58 -26.41
N VAL A 155 13.33 -3.35 -25.93
CA VAL A 155 14.20 -2.19 -26.16
C VAL A 155 15.54 -2.36 -25.47
N ALA A 156 15.59 -2.91 -24.25
CA ALA A 156 16.85 -3.21 -23.57
C ALA A 156 17.63 -4.31 -24.31
N TYR A 157 16.96 -5.36 -24.77
CA TYR A 157 17.57 -6.45 -25.56
C TYR A 157 18.09 -5.94 -26.91
N LEU A 158 17.28 -5.15 -27.63
CA LEU A 158 17.66 -4.52 -28.90
C LEU A 158 18.71 -3.42 -28.75
N SER A 159 18.83 -2.79 -27.58
CA SER A 159 19.90 -1.84 -27.27
C SER A 159 21.20 -2.53 -26.85
N SER A 160 21.14 -3.84 -26.56
CA SER A 160 22.28 -4.69 -26.21
C SER A 160 22.74 -5.64 -27.33
N SER A 161 22.17 -5.51 -28.53
CA SER A 161 22.57 -6.22 -29.76
C SER A 161 22.98 -5.24 -30.85
#